data_AF-A0A9W7GGC5-F1
#
_entry.id   AF-A0A9W7GGC5-F1
#
_cell.length_a   1.000
_cell.length_b   1.000
_cell.length_c   1.000
_cell.angle_alpha   90.00
_cell.angle_beta   90.00
_cell.angle_gamma   90.00
#
_symmetry.space_group_name_H-M   'P 1'
#
loop_
_entity.id
_entity.type
_entity.pdbx_description
1 polymer ?
#
loop_
_entity_poly.entity_id
_entity_poly.type
_entity_poly.pdbx_seq_one_letter_code
_entity_poly.pdbx_strand_id
1 'polypeptide(L)'
;MSESKEEEGKVEVVEEVWGDQEIGFVLKEAAASWEAETSYKEELVEWCDNHMGDFVEYVGLPVDECEHKLHFSDLHSSYLAMFEKQITRFVKREGYSAEDFFAECKAALDDYGCALFEEHEEKWFVEVLMAATDYNDWFRMMVERAAAHDECGERK
;
A
#
# COMPACT_ATOMS: atom_id res chain seq x y z
N MET A 1 -17.47 -9.08 -65.21
CA MET A 1 -16.70 -9.59 -64.07
C MET A 1 -16.16 -8.36 -63.39
N SER A 2 -16.76 -7.97 -62.26
CA SER A 2 -16.38 -6.77 -61.52
C SER A 2 -15.54 -7.23 -60.34
N GLU A 3 -14.26 -6.93 -60.37
CA GLU A 3 -13.31 -7.18 -59.28
C GLU A 3 -13.60 -6.20 -58.14
N SER A 4 -14.05 -6.75 -57.00
CA SER A 4 -14.12 -6.04 -55.74
C SER A 4 -12.70 -5.88 -55.21
N LYS A 5 -12.24 -4.64 -55.09
CA LYS A 5 -11.01 -4.28 -54.39
C LYS A 5 -11.26 -4.39 -52.89
N GLU A 6 -10.63 -5.35 -52.24
CA GLU A 6 -10.61 -5.47 -50.79
C GLU A 6 -9.77 -4.30 -50.22
N GLU A 7 -10.43 -3.44 -49.44
CA GLU A 7 -9.75 -2.48 -48.56
C GLU A 7 -9.18 -3.25 -47.37
N GLU A 8 -7.87 -3.48 -47.38
CA GLU A 8 -7.15 -3.93 -46.20
C GLU A 8 -7.13 -2.79 -45.17
N GLY A 9 -7.97 -2.93 -44.15
CA GLY A 9 -7.94 -2.12 -42.95
C GLY A 9 -6.59 -2.23 -42.28
N LYS A 10 -5.79 -1.16 -42.41
CA LYS A 10 -4.55 -0.97 -41.68
C LYS A 10 -4.89 -0.84 -40.19
N VAL A 11 -4.76 -1.95 -39.46
CA VAL A 11 -4.76 -1.95 -38.00
C VAL A 11 -3.49 -1.20 -37.59
N GLU A 12 -3.64 0.07 -37.22
CA GLU A 12 -2.59 0.78 -36.49
C GLU A 12 -2.45 0.09 -35.14
N VAL A 13 -1.41 -0.72 -35.03
CA VAL A 13 -0.86 -1.12 -33.75
C VAL A 13 -0.40 0.18 -33.10
N VAL A 14 -1.21 0.69 -32.17
CA VAL A 14 -0.78 1.72 -31.25
C VAL A 14 0.28 1.04 -30.38
N GLU A 15 1.54 1.19 -30.76
CA GLU A 15 2.65 0.93 -29.84
C GLU A 15 2.45 1.91 -28.68
N GLU A 16 1.91 1.42 -27.57
CA GLU A 16 1.96 2.13 -26.31
C GLU A 16 3.44 2.31 -25.98
N VAL A 17 3.93 3.52 -26.25
CA VAL A 17 5.23 3.99 -25.81
C VAL A 17 5.10 4.19 -24.30
N TRP A 18 5.22 3.10 -23.55
CA TRP A 18 5.62 3.16 -22.16
C TRP A 18 7.06 3.69 -22.20
N GLY A 19 7.21 5.01 -22.03
CA GLY A 19 8.53 5.63 -21.95
C GLY A 19 9.37 4.93 -20.89
N ASP A 20 10.69 5.10 -20.94
CA ASP A 20 11.67 4.57 -19.98
C ASP A 20 11.45 5.09 -18.53
N GLN A 21 10.24 5.02 -18.00
CA GLN A 21 9.89 5.32 -16.63
C GLN A 21 10.28 4.07 -15.84
N GLU A 22 11.38 4.16 -15.10
CA GLU A 22 11.79 3.10 -14.18
C GLU A 22 10.60 2.72 -13.30
N ILE A 23 10.21 1.43 -13.37
CA ILE A 23 9.19 0.87 -12.47
C ILE A 23 9.55 1.28 -11.04
N GLY A 24 8.62 1.92 -10.33
CA GLY A 24 8.81 2.40 -8.97
C GLY A 24 9.26 3.85 -8.84
N PHE A 25 9.29 4.65 -9.91
CA PHE A 25 9.56 6.09 -9.82
C PHE A 25 8.52 6.80 -8.94
N VAL A 26 7.23 6.53 -9.14
CA VAL A 26 6.17 7.15 -8.33
C VAL A 26 6.23 6.64 -6.89
N LEU A 27 6.53 5.36 -6.68
CA LEU A 27 6.73 4.80 -5.33
C LEU A 27 7.91 5.45 -4.59
N LYS A 28 9.03 5.70 -5.26
CA LYS A 28 10.20 6.38 -4.69
C LYS A 28 9.88 7.83 -4.31
N GLU A 29 9.22 8.57 -5.21
CA GLU A 29 8.81 9.94 -4.89
C GLU A 29 7.77 9.98 -3.77
N ALA A 30 6.88 8.99 -3.71
CA ALA A 30 5.93 8.86 -2.63
C ALA A 30 6.64 8.61 -1.30
N ALA A 31 7.53 7.62 -1.23
CA ALA A 31 8.30 7.32 -0.04
C ALA A 31 9.12 8.52 0.45
N ALA A 32 9.81 9.22 -0.46
CA ALA A 32 10.57 10.43 -0.14
C ALA A 32 9.65 11.56 0.36
N SER A 33 8.47 11.73 -0.24
CA SER A 33 7.49 12.70 0.25
C SER A 33 6.96 12.34 1.63
N TRP A 34 6.70 11.07 1.90
CA TRP A 34 6.21 10.59 3.19
C TRP A 34 7.27 10.71 4.28
N GLU A 35 8.55 10.57 3.93
CA GLU A 35 9.66 10.82 4.85
C GLU A 35 9.84 12.31 5.13
N ALA A 36 9.73 13.18 4.11
CA ALA A 36 9.83 14.62 4.27
C ALA A 36 8.63 15.23 5.01
N GLU A 37 7.44 14.65 4.84
CA GLU A 37 6.19 15.12 5.43
C GLU A 37 5.80 14.24 6.63
N THR A 38 6.39 14.56 7.79
CA THR A 38 6.21 13.78 9.04
C THR A 38 4.75 13.59 9.43
N SER A 39 3.86 14.52 9.05
CA SER A 39 2.44 14.47 9.40
C SER A 39 1.73 13.22 8.87
N TYR A 40 2.12 12.69 7.72
CA TYR A 40 1.45 11.51 7.19
C TYR A 40 1.75 10.25 8.00
N LYS A 41 3.02 10.06 8.34
CA LYS A 41 3.46 8.97 9.22
C LYS A 41 2.86 9.13 10.61
N GLU A 42 2.85 10.35 11.15
CA GLU A 42 2.26 10.66 12.45
C GLU A 42 0.76 10.32 12.50
N GLU A 43 -0.02 10.70 11.48
CA GLU A 43 -1.45 10.38 11.40
C GLU A 43 -1.70 8.86 11.42
N LEU A 44 -0.94 8.09 10.65
CA LEU A 44 -1.07 6.61 10.59
C LEU A 44 -0.67 5.96 11.93
N VAL A 45 0.45 6.40 12.50
CA VAL A 45 0.98 5.92 13.79
C VAL A 45 0.01 6.25 14.92
N GLU A 46 -0.49 7.48 14.99
CA GLU A 46 -1.46 7.92 15.98
C GLU A 46 -2.77 7.13 15.87
N TRP A 47 -3.23 6.85 14.65
CA TRP A 47 -4.40 6.00 14.44
C TRP A 47 -4.16 4.61 14.99
N CYS A 48 -3.01 3.99 14.69
CA CYS A 48 -2.69 2.65 15.20
C CYS A 48 -2.59 2.64 16.74
N ASP A 49 -1.97 3.65 17.35
CA ASP A 49 -1.85 3.77 18.81
C ASP A 49 -3.20 3.91 19.50
N ASN A 50 -4.15 4.63 18.87
CA ASN A 50 -5.49 4.80 19.42
C ASN A 50 -6.35 3.51 19.38
N HIS A 51 -6.00 2.53 18.53
CA HIS A 51 -6.78 1.31 18.32
C HIS A 51 -6.05 0.02 18.73
N MET A 52 -4.74 0.05 18.99
CA MET A 52 -3.96 -1.14 19.36
C MET A 52 -4.50 -1.86 20.62
N GLY A 53 -5.21 -1.14 21.51
CA GLY A 53 -5.83 -1.72 22.69
C GLY A 53 -6.82 -2.85 22.39
N ASP A 54 -7.47 -2.82 21.22
CA ASP A 54 -8.40 -3.86 20.78
C ASP A 54 -7.70 -5.15 20.35
N PHE A 55 -6.38 -5.11 20.15
CA PHE A 55 -5.56 -6.21 19.64
C PHE A 55 -4.75 -6.93 20.72
N VAL A 56 -4.73 -6.42 21.96
CA VAL A 56 -3.92 -6.97 23.07
C VAL A 56 -4.22 -8.44 23.34
N GLU A 57 -5.49 -8.86 23.23
CA GLU A 57 -5.90 -10.25 23.47
C GLU A 57 -5.42 -11.23 22.37
N TYR A 58 -4.91 -10.71 21.25
CA TYR A 58 -4.41 -11.48 20.12
C TYR A 58 -2.88 -11.60 20.09
N VAL A 59 -2.19 -10.95 21.03
CA VAL A 59 -0.72 -10.99 21.13
C VAL A 59 -0.24 -12.43 21.34
N GLY A 60 0.67 -12.87 20.47
CA GLY A 60 1.24 -14.23 20.52
C GLY A 60 0.37 -15.32 19.87
N LEU A 61 -0.79 -14.97 19.30
CA LEU A 61 -1.61 -15.90 18.54
C LEU A 61 -1.31 -15.84 17.03
N PRO A 62 -1.31 -16.98 16.31
CA PRO A 62 -1.27 -16.96 14.85
C PRO A 62 -2.53 -16.29 14.28
N VAL A 63 -2.35 -15.35 13.34
CA VAL A 63 -3.46 -14.59 12.73
C VAL A 63 -4.50 -15.49 12.08
N ASP A 64 -4.05 -16.58 11.45
CA ASP A 64 -4.92 -17.55 10.76
C ASP A 64 -5.70 -18.48 11.71
N GLU A 65 -5.33 -18.51 12.99
CA GLU A 65 -5.90 -19.41 14.00
C GLU A 65 -6.80 -18.69 15.01
N CYS A 66 -6.83 -17.34 15.00
CA CYS A 66 -7.65 -16.57 15.92
C CYS A 66 -9.01 -16.19 15.32
N GLU A 67 -10.04 -16.13 16.17
CA GLU A 67 -11.37 -15.67 15.76
C GLU A 67 -11.40 -14.14 15.76
N HIS A 68 -11.60 -13.56 14.57
CA HIS A 68 -11.58 -12.11 14.39
C HIS A 68 -12.98 -11.53 14.65
N LYS A 69 -13.05 -10.53 15.53
CA LYS A 69 -14.28 -9.77 15.75
C LYS A 69 -14.65 -9.00 14.48
N LEU A 70 -15.95 -8.93 14.18
CA LEU A 70 -16.47 -8.17 13.05
C LEU A 70 -16.01 -6.70 13.05
N HIS A 71 -15.80 -6.10 14.23
CA HIS A 71 -15.33 -4.72 14.32
C HIS A 71 -13.95 -4.49 13.67
N PHE A 72 -13.11 -5.52 13.53
CA PHE A 72 -11.80 -5.38 12.89
C PHE A 72 -11.89 -5.06 11.40
N SER A 73 -12.92 -5.54 10.69
CA SER A 73 -13.13 -5.12 9.30
C SER A 73 -13.51 -3.65 9.18
N ASP A 74 -14.23 -3.12 10.18
CA ASP A 74 -14.57 -1.69 10.23
C ASP A 74 -13.33 -0.83 10.51
N LEU A 75 -12.48 -1.29 11.42
CA LEU A 75 -11.20 -0.66 11.73
C LEU A 75 -10.25 -0.69 10.52
N HIS A 76 -10.14 -1.82 9.83
CA HIS A 76 -9.34 -1.92 8.60
C HIS A 76 -9.85 -0.98 7.51
N SER A 77 -11.16 -0.93 7.30
CA SER A 77 -11.78 -0.01 6.33
C SER A 77 -11.49 1.47 6.66
N SER A 78 -11.51 1.82 7.95
CA SER A 78 -11.19 3.17 8.43
C SER A 78 -9.71 3.51 8.22
N TYR A 79 -8.80 2.57 8.51
CA TYR A 79 -7.37 2.70 8.25
C TYR A 79 -7.08 2.88 6.75
N LEU A 80 -7.68 2.03 5.91
CA LEU A 80 -7.55 2.11 4.46
C LEU A 80 -8.04 3.45 3.91
N ALA A 81 -9.20 3.95 4.36
CA ALA A 81 -9.72 5.24 3.91
C ALA A 81 -8.78 6.42 4.27
N MET A 82 -8.11 6.37 5.42
CA MET A 82 -7.11 7.36 5.80
C MET A 82 -5.87 7.27 4.90
N PHE A 83 -5.38 6.06 4.65
CA PHE A 83 -4.24 5.81 3.77
C PHE A 83 -4.52 6.28 2.33
N GLU A 84 -5.67 5.92 1.76
CA GLU A 84 -6.12 6.36 0.43
C GLU A 84 -6.23 7.88 0.34
N LYS A 85 -6.67 8.55 1.41
CA LYS A 85 -6.73 10.01 1.47
C LYS A 85 -5.34 10.64 1.41
N GLN A 86 -4.34 10.04 2.06
CA GLN A 86 -2.95 10.51 2.01
C GLN A 86 -2.35 10.30 0.61
N ILE A 87 -2.54 9.11 0.01
CA ILE A 87 -2.15 8.84 -1.39
C ILE A 87 -2.80 9.87 -2.32
N THR A 88 -4.11 10.09 -2.18
CA THR A 88 -4.86 11.00 -3.04
C THR A 88 -4.33 12.43 -2.94
N ARG A 89 -3.88 12.87 -1.75
CA ARG A 89 -3.23 14.18 -1.58
C ARG A 89 -1.87 14.22 -2.27
N PHE A 90 -1.06 13.17 -2.11
CA PHE A 90 0.24 13.04 -2.75
C PHE A 90 0.13 13.08 -4.28
N VAL A 91 -0.65 12.18 -4.88
CA VAL A 91 -0.75 12.08 -6.36
C VAL A 91 -1.29 13.38 -6.97
N LYS A 92 -2.26 14.04 -6.31
CA LYS A 92 -2.78 15.34 -6.77
C LYS A 92 -1.76 16.46 -6.71
N ARG A 93 -0.87 16.45 -5.71
CA ARG A 93 0.17 17.48 -5.54
C ARG A 93 1.28 17.32 -6.56
N GLU A 94 1.73 16.09 -6.80
CA GLU A 94 2.83 15.79 -7.72
C GLU A 94 2.37 15.64 -9.19
N GLY A 95 1.07 15.61 -9.45
CA GLY A 95 0.50 15.53 -10.80
C GLY A 95 0.38 14.11 -11.34
N TYR A 96 0.49 13.10 -10.48
CA TYR A 96 0.22 11.70 -10.81
C TYR A 96 -1.27 11.38 -10.75
N SER A 97 -1.69 10.30 -11.42
CA SER A 97 -3.01 9.72 -11.19
C SER A 97 -2.96 8.67 -10.07
N ALA A 98 -4.10 8.46 -9.41
CA ALA A 98 -4.21 7.37 -8.44
C ALA A 98 -4.06 6.01 -9.12
N GLU A 99 -4.52 5.88 -10.36
CA GLU A 99 -4.40 4.64 -11.15
C GLU A 99 -2.94 4.29 -11.43
N ASP A 100 -2.10 5.27 -11.79
CA ASP A 100 -0.66 5.07 -11.99
C ASP A 100 0.03 4.62 -10.70
N PHE A 101 -0.30 5.30 -9.58
CA PHE A 101 0.22 4.94 -8.28
C PHE A 101 -0.17 3.50 -7.88
N PHE A 102 -1.44 3.13 -8.00
CA PHE A 102 -1.90 1.78 -7.68
C PHE A 102 -1.34 0.71 -8.64
N ALA A 103 -1.14 1.05 -9.92
CA ALA A 103 -0.51 0.15 -10.88
C ALA A 103 0.95 -0.13 -10.51
N GLU A 104 1.72 0.90 -10.14
CA GLU A 104 3.10 0.72 -9.64
C GLU A 104 3.14 -0.06 -8.32
N CYS A 105 2.20 0.21 -7.41
CA CYS A 105 2.06 -0.57 -6.17
C CYS A 105 1.86 -2.05 -6.50
N LYS A 106 0.86 -2.37 -7.34
CA LYS A 106 0.55 -3.75 -7.69
C LYS A 106 1.72 -4.44 -8.40
N ALA A 107 2.41 -3.74 -9.30
CA ALA A 107 3.61 -4.25 -9.96
C ALA A 107 4.76 -4.51 -8.96
N ALA A 108 4.88 -3.69 -7.91
CA ALA A 108 5.85 -3.92 -6.85
C ALA A 108 5.50 -5.16 -5.99
N LEU A 109 4.22 -5.50 -5.87
CA LEU A 109 3.72 -6.60 -5.05
C LEU A 109 3.70 -7.98 -5.75
N ASP A 110 3.40 -8.02 -7.04
CA ASP A 110 3.04 -9.29 -7.72
C ASP A 110 4.22 -10.20 -8.14
N ASP A 111 5.48 -9.72 -8.18
CA ASP A 111 6.73 -10.54 -8.20
C ASP A 111 7.97 -9.71 -8.63
N TYR A 112 7.80 -8.55 -9.28
CA TYR A 112 8.93 -7.75 -9.78
C TYR A 112 9.51 -6.80 -8.73
N GLY A 113 8.76 -6.43 -7.68
CA GLY A 113 9.19 -5.44 -6.68
C GLY A 113 9.80 -6.00 -5.39
N CYS A 114 9.53 -7.25 -5.00
CA CYS A 114 10.13 -7.83 -3.80
C CYS A 114 11.68 -7.80 -3.86
N ALA A 115 12.27 -8.16 -5.01
CA ALA A 115 13.73 -8.05 -5.20
C ALA A 115 14.23 -6.60 -5.34
N LEU A 116 13.36 -5.66 -5.73
CA LEU A 116 13.69 -4.25 -5.96
C LEU A 116 13.66 -3.42 -4.67
N PHE A 117 12.84 -3.82 -3.69
CA PHE A 117 12.68 -3.14 -2.40
C PHE A 117 13.24 -3.91 -1.19
N GLU A 118 13.67 -5.17 -1.34
CA GLU A 118 14.25 -5.94 -0.22
C GLU A 118 15.53 -5.31 0.38
N GLU A 119 16.33 -4.62 -0.43
CA GLU A 119 17.55 -3.90 -0.02
C GLU A 119 17.42 -2.37 -0.09
N HIS A 120 16.24 -1.84 -0.43
CA HIS A 120 16.04 -0.41 -0.68
C HIS A 120 15.51 0.31 0.58
N GLU A 121 15.92 1.56 0.79
CA GLU A 121 15.61 2.37 1.98
C GLU A 121 14.09 2.59 2.20
N GLU A 122 13.29 2.37 1.15
CA GLU A 122 11.87 2.63 1.02
C GLU A 122 11.01 1.37 1.29
N LYS A 123 11.63 0.25 1.70
CA LYS A 123 10.91 -1.01 2.02
C LYS A 123 9.76 -0.79 3.00
N TRP A 124 10.00 0.02 4.02
CA TRP A 124 9.01 0.35 5.06
C TRP A 124 7.72 0.95 4.45
N PHE A 125 7.85 1.69 3.36
CA PHE A 125 6.73 2.33 2.69
C PHE A 125 5.86 1.31 1.95
N VAL A 126 6.50 0.36 1.26
CA VAL A 126 5.82 -0.77 0.61
C VAL A 126 5.16 -1.68 1.64
N GLU A 127 5.79 -1.92 2.79
CA GLU A 127 5.19 -2.71 3.89
C GLU A 127 3.94 -2.03 4.47
N VAL A 128 3.97 -0.72 4.68
CA VAL A 128 2.79 0.06 5.10
C VAL A 128 1.69 0.00 4.05
N LEU A 129 2.08 0.05 2.77
CA LEU A 129 1.15 -0.03 1.65
C LEU A 129 0.50 -1.42 1.54
N MET A 130 1.28 -2.49 1.70
CA MET A 130 0.78 -3.87 1.77
C MET A 130 -0.17 -4.04 2.95
N ALA A 131 0.23 -3.58 4.12
CA ALA A 131 -0.59 -3.64 5.33
C ALA A 131 -1.85 -2.77 5.22
N ALA A 132 -1.92 -1.78 4.34
CA ALA A 132 -3.19 -1.11 4.07
C ALA A 132 -4.09 -1.97 3.17
N THR A 133 -3.52 -2.67 2.19
CA THR A 133 -4.27 -3.42 1.16
C THR A 133 -4.69 -4.82 1.56
N ASP A 134 -3.97 -5.49 2.46
CA ASP A 134 -4.29 -6.82 2.94
C ASP A 134 -4.71 -6.80 4.41
N TYR A 135 -5.88 -7.37 4.68
CA TYR A 135 -6.48 -7.39 6.02
C TYR A 135 -5.67 -8.24 7.02
N ASN A 136 -5.09 -9.36 6.60
CA ASN A 136 -4.33 -10.23 7.49
C ASN A 136 -2.98 -9.60 7.86
N ASP A 137 -2.31 -8.97 6.89
CA ASP A 137 -1.08 -8.21 7.13
C ASP A 137 -1.34 -6.99 8.02
N TRP A 138 -2.43 -6.27 7.77
CA TRP A 138 -2.90 -5.19 8.65
C TRP A 138 -3.12 -5.67 10.08
N PHE A 139 -3.84 -6.79 10.23
CA PHE A 139 -4.17 -7.36 11.53
C PHE A 139 -2.88 -7.76 12.27
N ARG A 140 -1.96 -8.46 11.59
CA ARG A 140 -0.65 -8.82 12.15
C ARG A 140 0.12 -7.59 12.63
N MET A 141 0.18 -6.53 11.82
CA MET A 141 0.84 -5.28 12.18
C MET A 141 0.25 -4.67 13.46
N MET A 142 -1.08 -4.66 13.60
CA MET A 142 -1.74 -4.14 14.80
C MET A 142 -1.46 -4.98 16.05
N VAL A 143 -1.40 -6.31 15.92
CA VAL A 143 -1.04 -7.23 17.01
C VAL A 143 0.41 -7.02 17.43
N GLU A 144 1.35 -6.93 16.49
CA GLU A 144 2.77 -6.68 16.78
C GLU A 144 2.97 -5.33 17.48
N ARG A 145 2.23 -4.30 17.05
CA ARG A 145 2.27 -2.98 17.70
C ARG A 145 1.73 -3.04 19.12
N ALA A 146 0.63 -3.76 19.35
CA ALA A 146 0.09 -3.98 20.69
C ALA A 146 1.10 -4.72 21.59
N ALA A 147 1.78 -5.74 21.06
CA ALA A 147 2.82 -6.48 21.76
C ALA A 147 4.00 -5.57 22.17
N ALA A 148 4.52 -4.77 21.23
CA ALA A 148 5.61 -3.83 21.49
C ALA A 148 5.25 -2.77 22.54
N HIS A 149 3.97 -2.35 22.58
CA HIS A 149 3.48 -1.42 23.58
C HIS A 149 3.38 -2.07 24.98
N ASP A 150 2.94 -3.32 25.06
CA ASP A 150 2.83 -4.06 26.33
C ASP A 150 4.21 -4.34 26.95
N GLU A 151 5.19 -4.77 26.15
CA GLU A 151 6.59 -4.96 26.58
C GLU A 151 7.25 -3.66 27.06
N CYS A 152 6.87 -2.51 26.49
CA CYS A 152 7.30 -1.20 26.97
C CYS A 152 6.54 -0.73 28.23
N GLY A 153 5.33 -1.27 28.45
CA GLY A 153 4.43 -1.00 29.56
C GLY A 153 4.75 -1.75 30.86
N GLU A 154 5.43 -2.92 30.81
CA GLU A 154 5.81 -3.73 32.00
C GLU A 154 6.96 -3.14 32.85
N ARG A 155 7.21 -1.81 32.78
CA ARG A 155 7.97 -1.08 33.81
C ARG A 155 7.19 0.07 34.41
N LYS A 156 6.02 -0.20 35.01
CA LYS A 156 5.45 0.66 36.08
C LYS A 156 4.78 -0.16 37.17
#